data_AF-A0A2G0VZZ0-F1
#
_entry.id   AF-A0A2G0VZZ0-F1
#
_cell.length_a   1.000
_cell.length_b   1.000
_cell.length_c   1.000
_cell.angle_alpha   90.00
_cell.angle_beta   90.00
_cell.angle_gamma   90.00
#
_symmetry.space_group_name_H-M   'P 1'
#
loop_
_entity.id
_entity.type
_entity.pdbx_description
1 polymer ?
#
loop_
_entity_poly.entity_id
_entity_poly.type
_entity_poly.pdbx_seq_one_letter_code
_entity_poly.pdbx_strand_id
1 'polypeptide(L)'
;MNPAWALLRLASPQLPIGGYSYSQGLEMAVENGRVTDAASARRWISDQLLLNLARFEAPLLLAHCQAAAEQDWPRLAQLCEQHRASRETRELYHESRQMGYSLQQLLNGLPELDAAARAFVQQCAEPHLALGWALAARAWHISADDALAAWLWSWLENQLAVLMKTLPLGQQAAQRLTSELLPLLQQAQQDARCIEPDSLGSAAFGLALACMAHERQYSRLFRS
;
A
#
# COMPACT_ATOMS: atom_id res chain seq x y z
N MET A 1 -2.87 20.88 -12.29
CA MET A 1 -1.76 19.97 -12.65
C MET A 1 -2.25 19.04 -13.75
N ASN A 2 -1.41 18.63 -14.70
CA ASN A 2 -1.79 17.58 -15.67
C ASN A 2 -2.12 16.29 -14.88
N PRO A 3 -3.29 15.65 -15.10
CA PRO A 3 -3.68 14.44 -14.35
C PRO A 3 -2.64 13.32 -14.40
N ALA A 4 -1.97 13.14 -15.55
CA ALA A 4 -0.92 12.14 -15.69
C ALA A 4 0.30 12.46 -14.80
N TRP A 5 0.70 13.72 -14.67
CA TRP A 5 1.82 14.11 -13.81
C TRP A 5 1.49 13.94 -12.33
N ALA A 6 0.23 14.23 -11.95
CA ALA A 6 -0.27 13.99 -10.60
C ALA A 6 -0.15 12.51 -10.23
N LEU A 7 -0.60 11.64 -11.14
CA LEU A 7 -0.58 10.19 -10.96
C LEU A 7 0.86 9.66 -10.89
N LEU A 8 1.73 10.08 -11.81
CA LEU A 8 3.14 9.70 -11.83
C LEU A 8 3.87 10.17 -10.57
N ARG A 9 3.55 11.36 -10.05
CA ARG A 9 4.11 11.89 -8.80
C ARG A 9 3.71 11.02 -7.61
N LEU A 10 2.43 10.66 -7.50
CA LEU A 10 1.91 9.84 -6.41
C LEU A 10 2.43 8.40 -6.47
N ALA A 11 2.50 7.82 -7.67
CA ALA A 11 2.95 6.44 -7.88
C ALA A 11 4.50 6.27 -7.81
N SER A 12 5.25 7.38 -7.79
CA SER A 12 6.71 7.36 -7.91
C SER A 12 7.39 6.62 -6.75
N PRO A 13 8.32 5.70 -7.03
CA PRO A 13 9.18 5.12 -6.00
C PRO A 13 10.01 6.15 -5.21
N GLN A 14 10.19 7.36 -5.77
CA GLN A 14 10.90 8.46 -5.13
C GLN A 14 10.00 9.35 -4.26
N LEU A 15 8.69 9.06 -4.16
CA LEU A 15 7.83 9.74 -3.22
C LEU A 15 8.40 9.54 -1.80
N PRO A 16 8.66 10.61 -1.02
CA PRO A 16 9.49 10.56 0.18
C PRO A 16 8.73 9.99 1.40
N ILE A 17 8.15 8.80 1.24
CA ILE A 17 7.33 8.13 2.26
C ILE A 17 8.04 6.95 2.91
N GLY A 18 9.16 6.51 2.32
CA GLY A 18 10.00 5.44 2.86
C GLY A 18 9.54 4.02 2.52
N GLY A 19 8.62 3.85 1.56
CA GLY A 19 8.07 2.54 1.16
C GLY A 19 9.13 1.49 0.83
N TYR A 20 10.22 1.89 0.19
CA TYR A 20 11.36 1.02 -0.18
C TYR A 20 12.04 0.29 0.99
N SER A 21 11.76 0.70 2.23
CA SER A 21 12.34 0.11 3.45
C SER A 21 11.55 -1.09 3.97
N TYR A 22 10.38 -1.38 3.39
CA TYR A 22 9.41 -2.36 3.90
C TYR A 22 9.25 -3.50 2.91
N SER A 23 9.34 -4.73 3.40
CA SER A 23 9.27 -5.95 2.58
C SER A 23 7.92 -6.65 2.69
N GLN A 24 7.12 -6.29 3.69
CA GLN A 24 5.80 -6.89 3.95
C GLN A 24 5.86 -8.42 3.96
N GLY A 25 6.82 -8.97 4.73
CA GLY A 25 7.03 -10.40 4.90
C GLY A 25 7.72 -11.12 3.74
N LEU A 26 7.97 -10.45 2.60
CA LEU A 26 8.64 -11.06 1.45
C LEU A 26 10.10 -11.43 1.74
N GLU A 27 10.83 -10.61 2.50
CA GLU A 27 12.21 -10.96 2.92
C GLU A 27 12.24 -12.29 3.69
N MET A 28 11.34 -12.43 4.65
CA MET A 28 11.20 -13.66 5.46
C MET A 28 10.72 -14.85 4.61
N ALA A 29 9.88 -14.62 3.61
CA ALA A 29 9.47 -15.68 2.67
C ALA A 29 10.64 -16.19 1.81
N VAL A 30 11.57 -15.31 1.45
CA VAL A 30 12.82 -15.69 0.75
C VAL A 30 13.76 -16.42 1.70
N GLU A 31 14.00 -15.90 2.90
CA GLU A 31 14.90 -16.52 3.89
C GLU A 31 14.49 -17.94 4.25
N ASN A 32 13.18 -18.19 4.43
CA ASN A 32 12.65 -19.52 4.73
C ASN A 32 12.46 -20.43 3.50
N GLY A 33 12.95 -20.03 2.32
CA GLY A 33 12.88 -20.84 1.10
C GLY A 33 11.47 -21.04 0.54
N ARG A 34 10.49 -20.21 0.90
CA ARG A 34 9.15 -20.21 0.28
C ARG A 34 9.17 -19.52 -1.09
N VAL A 35 10.04 -18.52 -1.24
CA VAL A 35 10.28 -17.79 -2.48
C VAL A 35 11.75 -17.98 -2.88
N THR A 36 11.99 -18.78 -3.90
CA THR A 36 13.36 -19.20 -4.32
C THR A 36 13.66 -18.92 -5.79
N ASP A 37 12.65 -18.53 -6.57
CA ASP A 37 12.75 -18.28 -8.00
C ASP A 37 11.62 -17.35 -8.47
N ALA A 38 11.63 -16.99 -9.75
CA ALA A 38 10.61 -16.12 -10.34
C ALA A 38 9.19 -16.71 -10.26
N ALA A 39 9.05 -18.05 -10.35
CA ALA A 39 7.74 -18.69 -10.33
C ALA A 39 7.10 -18.67 -8.93
N SER A 40 7.88 -18.96 -7.89
CA SER A 40 7.48 -18.84 -6.49
C SER A 40 7.25 -17.39 -6.08
N ALA A 41 8.06 -16.45 -6.58
CA ALA A 41 7.82 -15.02 -6.40
C ALA A 41 6.49 -14.56 -7.01
N ARG A 42 6.18 -15.00 -8.24
CA ARG A 42 4.89 -14.73 -8.89
C ARG A 42 3.73 -15.23 -8.06
N ARG A 43 3.80 -16.48 -7.57
CA ARG A 43 2.76 -17.06 -6.69
C ARG A 43 2.58 -16.21 -5.43
N TRP A 44 3.66 -15.91 -4.73
CA TRP A 44 3.62 -15.10 -3.50
C TRP A 44 2.97 -13.73 -3.73
N ILE A 45 3.37 -13.00 -4.79
CA ILE A 45 2.80 -11.69 -5.11
C ILE A 45 1.33 -11.81 -5.54
N SER A 46 0.99 -12.82 -6.34
CA SER A 46 -0.40 -13.08 -6.77
C SER A 46 -1.31 -13.37 -5.58
N ASP A 47 -0.84 -14.20 -4.65
CA ASP A 47 -1.59 -14.56 -3.45
C ASP A 47 -1.81 -13.34 -2.55
N GLN A 48 -0.79 -12.48 -2.39
CA GLN A 48 -0.98 -11.22 -1.66
C GLN A 48 -2.00 -10.30 -2.35
N LEU A 49 -1.90 -10.14 -3.68
CA LEU A 49 -2.85 -9.33 -4.45
C LEU A 49 -4.28 -9.80 -4.25
N LEU A 50 -4.54 -11.11 -4.37
CA LEU A 50 -5.89 -11.66 -4.43
C LEU A 50 -6.46 -12.01 -3.05
N LEU A 51 -5.62 -12.42 -2.09
CA LEU A 51 -6.08 -12.88 -0.77
C LEU A 51 -6.01 -11.79 0.31
N ASN A 52 -5.27 -10.71 0.08
CA ASN A 52 -5.17 -9.58 0.99
C ASN A 52 -5.61 -8.26 0.33
N LEU A 53 -4.88 -7.80 -0.69
CA LEU A 53 -5.06 -6.44 -1.22
C LEU A 53 -6.45 -6.26 -1.81
N ALA A 54 -6.83 -7.08 -2.79
CA ALA A 54 -8.11 -7.01 -3.49
C ALA A 54 -9.32 -7.11 -2.55
N ARG A 55 -9.18 -7.88 -1.47
CA ARG A 55 -10.30 -8.23 -0.57
C ARG A 55 -10.44 -7.32 0.65
N PHE A 56 -9.38 -6.58 0.98
CA PHE A 56 -9.31 -5.82 2.22
C PHE A 56 -8.64 -4.45 2.04
N GLU A 57 -7.33 -4.40 1.76
CA GLU A 57 -6.58 -3.13 1.73
C GLU A 57 -7.06 -2.18 0.62
N ALA A 58 -7.26 -2.71 -0.59
CA ALA A 58 -7.67 -1.95 -1.77
C ALA A 58 -9.08 -1.35 -1.64
N PRO A 59 -10.14 -2.10 -1.29
CA PRO A 59 -11.47 -1.52 -1.09
C PRO A 59 -11.49 -0.54 0.10
N LEU A 60 -10.72 -0.82 1.16
CA LEU A 60 -10.58 0.09 2.28
C LEU A 60 -9.92 1.41 1.85
N LEU A 61 -8.83 1.36 1.06
CA LEU A 61 -8.17 2.55 0.51
C LEU A 61 -9.09 3.32 -0.44
N LEU A 62 -9.86 2.62 -1.29
CA LEU A 62 -10.82 3.22 -2.18
C LEU A 62 -11.86 4.05 -1.39
N ALA A 63 -12.39 3.47 -0.31
CA ALA A 63 -13.31 4.15 0.58
C ALA A 63 -12.69 5.38 1.26
N HIS A 64 -11.40 5.33 1.63
CA HIS A 64 -10.69 6.52 2.14
C HIS A 64 -10.63 7.63 1.09
N CYS A 65 -10.28 7.27 -0.16
CA CYS A 65 -10.17 8.23 -1.25
C CYS A 65 -11.54 8.86 -1.60
N GLN A 66 -12.60 8.06 -1.60
CA GLN A 66 -13.98 8.53 -1.82
C GLN A 66 -14.42 9.49 -0.70
N ALA A 67 -14.32 9.06 0.57
CA ALA A 67 -14.70 9.90 1.71
C ALA A 67 -13.89 11.21 1.76
N ALA A 68 -12.59 11.15 1.46
CA ALA A 68 -11.76 12.35 1.37
C ALA A 68 -12.20 13.26 0.22
N ALA A 69 -12.51 12.73 -0.97
CA ALA A 69 -12.98 13.53 -2.10
C ALA A 69 -14.33 14.20 -1.82
N GLU A 70 -15.25 13.47 -1.19
CA GLU A 70 -16.61 13.92 -0.85
C GLU A 70 -16.67 14.82 0.39
N GLN A 71 -15.56 14.99 1.11
CA GLN A 71 -15.48 15.73 2.38
C GLN A 71 -16.32 15.08 3.50
N ASP A 72 -16.53 13.77 3.43
CA ASP A 72 -17.15 12.99 4.50
C ASP A 72 -16.10 12.66 5.57
N TRP A 73 -15.73 13.68 6.34
CA TRP A 73 -14.75 13.58 7.42
C TRP A 73 -15.16 12.58 8.52
N PRO A 74 -16.44 12.50 8.95
CA PRO A 74 -16.87 11.47 9.90
C PRO A 74 -16.66 10.05 9.37
N ARG A 75 -17.00 9.79 8.10
CA ARG A 75 -16.74 8.48 7.49
C ARG A 75 -15.25 8.20 7.38
N LEU A 76 -14.46 9.18 6.93
CA LEU A 76 -13.01 9.04 6.85
C LEU A 76 -12.40 8.70 8.21
N ALA A 77 -12.84 9.33 9.30
CA ALA A 77 -12.38 9.00 10.65
C ALA A 77 -12.72 7.56 11.07
N GLN A 78 -13.91 7.06 10.72
CA GLN A 78 -14.28 5.65 10.97
C GLN A 78 -13.37 4.69 10.20
N LEU A 79 -13.11 4.99 8.92
CA LEU A 79 -12.23 4.19 8.07
C LEU A 79 -10.79 4.16 8.61
N CYS A 80 -10.31 5.29 9.14
CA CYS A 80 -9.00 5.36 9.80
C CYS A 80 -8.92 4.40 11.01
N GLU A 81 -9.95 4.38 11.86
CA GLU A 81 -9.99 3.46 13.01
C GLU A 81 -10.06 2.00 12.58
N GLN A 82 -10.84 1.68 11.54
CA GLN A 82 -10.90 0.34 10.96
C GLN A 82 -9.54 -0.11 10.43
N HIS A 83 -8.87 0.75 9.66
CA HIS A 83 -7.53 0.48 9.12
C HIS A 83 -6.50 0.27 10.24
N ARG A 84 -6.56 1.10 11.30
CA ARG A 84 -5.68 1.00 12.47
C ARG A 84 -5.87 -0.34 13.19
N ALA A 85 -7.13 -0.73 13.43
CA ALA A 85 -7.47 -1.97 14.11
C ALA A 85 -7.11 -3.23 13.30
N SER A 86 -7.03 -3.12 11.97
CA SER A 86 -6.74 -4.27 11.09
C SER A 86 -5.26 -4.64 10.98
N ARG A 87 -4.35 -3.86 11.57
CA ARG A 87 -2.91 -4.17 11.51
C ARG A 87 -2.59 -5.35 12.41
N GLU A 88 -2.36 -6.51 11.80
CA GLU A 88 -2.17 -7.78 12.53
C GLU A 88 -0.83 -7.85 13.29
N THR A 89 0.23 -7.22 12.75
CA THR A 89 1.57 -7.24 13.34
C THR A 89 2.05 -5.85 13.70
N ARG A 90 3.01 -5.78 14.62
CA ARG A 90 3.59 -4.50 15.07
C ARG A 90 4.34 -3.81 13.95
N GLU A 91 5.02 -4.56 13.10
CA GLU A 91 5.77 -4.04 11.95
C GLU A 91 4.82 -3.41 10.92
N LEU A 92 3.72 -4.09 10.53
CA LEU A 92 2.72 -3.52 9.61
C LEU A 92 2.04 -2.26 10.18
N TYR A 93 1.81 -2.24 11.49
CA TYR A 93 1.30 -1.04 12.17
C TYR A 93 2.29 0.12 12.11
N HIS A 94 3.58 -0.14 12.39
CA HIS A 94 4.62 0.88 12.36
C HIS A 94 4.92 1.37 10.94
N GLU A 95 4.97 0.47 9.95
CA GLU A 95 5.10 0.80 8.53
C GLU A 95 4.03 1.83 8.15
N SER A 96 2.76 1.47 8.36
CA SER A 96 1.64 2.29 7.93
C SER A 96 1.66 3.67 8.60
N ARG A 97 1.95 3.71 9.91
CA ARG A 97 2.04 4.97 10.67
C ARG A 97 3.22 5.83 10.23
N GLN A 98 4.38 5.24 9.98
CA GLN A 98 5.56 5.98 9.53
C GLN A 98 5.36 6.56 8.13
N MET A 99 4.80 5.79 7.20
CA MET A 99 4.52 6.27 5.84
C MET A 99 3.42 7.34 5.85
N GLY A 100 2.38 7.16 6.68
CA GLY A 100 1.33 8.16 6.90
C GLY A 100 1.87 9.49 7.44
N TYR A 101 2.74 9.43 8.45
CA TYR A 101 3.43 10.60 8.97
C TYR A 101 4.25 11.32 7.88
N SER A 102 5.04 10.58 7.10
CA SER A 102 5.84 11.16 6.01
C SER A 102 4.96 11.86 4.95
N LEU A 103 3.82 11.26 4.59
CA LEU A 103 2.84 11.89 3.69
C LEU A 103 2.23 13.15 4.30
N GLN A 104 1.86 13.12 5.58
CA GLN A 104 1.35 14.30 6.27
C GLN A 104 2.37 15.45 6.24
N GLN A 105 3.65 15.17 6.51
CA GLN A 105 4.72 16.18 6.44
C GLN A 105 4.88 16.75 5.04
N LEU A 106 4.88 15.89 4.01
CA LEU A 106 4.91 16.31 2.61
C LEU A 106 3.72 17.23 2.28
N LEU A 107 2.49 16.81 2.58
CA LEU A 107 1.28 17.56 2.28
C LEU A 107 1.18 18.87 3.07
N ASN A 108 1.68 18.90 4.30
CA ASN A 108 1.72 20.13 5.10
C ASN A 108 2.60 21.21 4.44
N GLY A 109 3.70 20.80 3.80
CA GLY A 109 4.59 21.69 3.06
C GLY A 109 4.09 22.12 1.67
N LEU A 110 2.93 21.61 1.24
CA LEU A 110 2.37 21.85 -0.09
C LEU A 110 1.14 22.77 -0.03
N PRO A 111 1.04 23.78 -0.92
CA PRO A 111 -0.13 24.65 -1.01
C PRO A 111 -1.39 23.95 -1.53
N GLU A 112 -1.26 22.80 -2.20
CA GLU A 112 -2.36 22.07 -2.81
C GLU A 112 -3.32 21.43 -1.77
N LEU A 113 -2.87 21.20 -0.53
CA LEU A 113 -3.73 20.66 0.52
C LEU A 113 -4.66 21.74 1.08
N ASP A 114 -5.96 21.60 0.81
CA ASP A 114 -6.99 22.55 1.24
C ASP A 114 -7.17 22.61 2.77
N ALA A 115 -7.86 23.65 3.23
CA ALA A 115 -8.02 23.94 4.65
C ALA A 115 -8.81 22.87 5.41
N ALA A 116 -9.80 22.24 4.79
CA ALA A 116 -10.63 21.22 5.44
C ALA A 116 -9.83 19.92 5.65
N ALA A 117 -9.13 19.46 4.61
CA ALA A 117 -8.22 18.32 4.68
C ALA A 117 -7.08 18.54 5.68
N ARG A 118 -6.54 19.76 5.72
CA ARG A 118 -5.50 20.16 6.68
C ARG A 118 -6.02 20.14 8.12
N ALA A 119 -7.20 20.70 8.36
CA ALA A 119 -7.81 20.68 9.69
C ALA A 119 -8.08 19.24 10.16
N PHE A 120 -8.54 18.37 9.27
CA PHE A 120 -8.78 16.96 9.59
C PHE A 120 -7.48 16.23 9.96
N VAL A 121 -6.46 16.29 9.10
CA VAL A 121 -5.20 15.54 9.32
C VAL A 121 -4.43 16.05 10.55
N GLN A 122 -4.60 17.31 10.94
CA GLN A 122 -4.00 17.86 12.16
C GLN A 122 -4.64 17.32 13.44
N GLN A 123 -5.89 16.84 13.37
CA GLN A 123 -6.58 16.21 14.50
C GLN A 123 -6.24 14.71 14.62
N CYS A 124 -5.70 14.11 13.56
CA CYS A 124 -5.27 12.71 13.58
C CYS A 124 -3.91 12.59 14.27
N ALA A 125 -3.89 12.06 15.50
CA ALA A 125 -2.66 11.86 16.26
C ALA A 125 -1.72 10.82 15.61
N GLU A 126 -2.28 9.79 14.98
CA GLU A 126 -1.54 8.72 14.32
C GLU A 126 -1.96 8.58 12.85
N PRO A 127 -1.51 9.47 11.95
CA PRO A 127 -1.81 9.34 10.53
C PRO A 127 -1.18 8.06 9.98
N HIS A 128 -1.90 7.37 9.10
CA HIS A 128 -1.45 6.15 8.44
C HIS A 128 -1.45 6.31 6.92
N LEU A 129 -0.84 5.36 6.21
CA LEU A 129 -0.60 5.45 4.77
C LEU A 129 -1.89 5.72 3.98
N ALA A 130 -2.97 4.96 4.23
CA ALA A 130 -4.22 5.11 3.48
C ALA A 130 -4.85 6.51 3.63
N LEU A 131 -4.82 7.08 4.84
CA LEU A 131 -5.25 8.46 5.07
C LEU A 131 -4.38 9.45 4.30
N GLY A 132 -3.05 9.37 4.46
CA GLY A 132 -2.13 10.26 3.75
C GLY A 132 -2.26 10.17 2.24
N TRP A 133 -2.48 8.96 1.70
CA TRP A 133 -2.66 8.71 0.28
C TRP A 133 -3.96 9.32 -0.25
N ALA A 134 -5.07 9.14 0.46
CA ALA A 134 -6.36 9.73 0.12
C ALA A 134 -6.32 11.27 0.13
N LEU A 135 -5.65 11.87 1.11
CA LEU A 135 -5.47 13.32 1.18
C LEU A 135 -4.52 13.83 0.08
N ALA A 136 -3.49 13.07 -0.29
CA ALA A 136 -2.63 13.40 -1.42
C ALA A 136 -3.40 13.35 -2.75
N ALA A 137 -4.21 12.31 -2.96
CA ALA A 137 -5.09 12.19 -4.11
C ALA A 137 -6.05 13.38 -4.20
N ARG A 138 -6.68 13.76 -3.08
CA ARG A 138 -7.53 14.96 -2.99
C ARG A 138 -6.77 16.23 -3.36
N ALA A 139 -5.63 16.49 -2.72
CA ALA A 139 -4.82 17.68 -2.95
C ALA A 139 -4.38 17.81 -4.42
N TRP A 140 -4.11 16.69 -5.07
CA TRP A 140 -3.65 16.65 -6.45
C TRP A 140 -4.76 16.42 -7.48
N HIS A 141 -6.03 16.42 -7.06
CA HIS A 141 -7.21 16.19 -7.89
C HIS A 141 -7.16 14.87 -8.69
N ILE A 142 -6.69 13.81 -8.03
CA ILE A 142 -6.65 12.44 -8.58
C ILE A 142 -7.96 11.75 -8.18
N SER A 143 -8.61 11.06 -9.13
CA SER A 143 -9.82 10.31 -8.83
C SER A 143 -9.53 9.17 -7.84
N ALA A 144 -10.53 8.74 -7.07
CA ALA A 144 -10.34 7.64 -6.12
C ALA A 144 -9.86 6.35 -6.81
N ASP A 145 -10.35 6.10 -8.02
CA ASP A 145 -9.95 4.97 -8.85
C ASP A 145 -8.51 5.04 -9.35
N ASP A 146 -8.08 6.21 -9.82
CA ASP A 146 -6.70 6.41 -10.26
C ASP A 146 -5.74 6.35 -9.06
N ALA A 147 -6.14 6.89 -7.91
CA ALA A 147 -5.37 6.81 -6.68
C ALA A 147 -5.19 5.35 -6.23
N LEU A 148 -6.23 4.52 -6.33
CA LEU A 148 -6.13 3.08 -6.07
C LEU A 148 -5.19 2.39 -7.06
N ALA A 149 -5.29 2.69 -8.36
CA ALA A 149 -4.40 2.13 -9.38
C ALA A 149 -2.93 2.49 -9.12
N ALA A 150 -2.66 3.75 -8.76
CA ALA A 150 -1.32 4.20 -8.39
C ALA A 150 -0.79 3.46 -7.15
N TRP A 151 -1.64 3.21 -6.15
CA TRP A 151 -1.22 2.50 -4.95
C TRP A 151 -0.87 1.04 -5.24
N LEU A 152 -1.71 0.32 -6.01
CA LEU A 152 -1.43 -1.04 -6.44
C LEU A 152 -0.14 -1.13 -7.26
N TRP A 153 0.09 -0.16 -8.14
CA TRP A 153 1.33 -0.05 -8.91
C TRP A 153 2.56 0.18 -8.02
N SER A 154 2.50 1.17 -7.12
CA SER A 154 3.59 1.46 -6.18
C SER A 154 3.91 0.27 -5.27
N TRP A 155 2.88 -0.46 -4.83
CA TRP A 155 3.06 -1.68 -4.06
C TRP A 155 3.80 -2.75 -4.86
N LEU A 156 3.37 -3.02 -6.11
CA LEU A 156 4.04 -4.01 -6.97
C LEU A 156 5.51 -3.65 -7.22
N GLU A 157 5.78 -2.39 -7.58
CA GLU A 157 7.15 -1.89 -7.80
C GLU A 157 8.02 -2.10 -6.56
N ASN A 158 7.46 -1.87 -5.36
CA ASN A 158 8.17 -2.13 -4.11
C ASN A 158 8.48 -3.63 -3.92
N GLN A 159 7.52 -4.52 -4.16
CA GLN A 159 7.74 -5.97 -4.04
C GLN A 159 8.81 -6.46 -5.03
N LEU A 160 8.82 -5.93 -6.26
CA LEU A 160 9.85 -6.26 -7.25
C LEU A 160 11.23 -5.73 -6.83
N ALA A 161 11.29 -4.52 -6.24
CA ALA A 161 12.53 -3.98 -5.70
C ALA A 161 13.07 -4.81 -4.53
N VAL A 162 12.19 -5.34 -3.68
CA VAL A 162 12.55 -6.28 -2.60
C VAL A 162 13.11 -7.57 -3.18
N LEU A 163 12.45 -8.17 -4.18
CA LEU A 163 12.92 -9.38 -4.85
C LEU A 163 14.31 -9.20 -5.47
N MET A 164 14.57 -8.08 -6.13
CA MET A 164 15.89 -7.82 -6.73
C MET A 164 17.02 -7.66 -5.70
N LYS A 165 16.69 -7.34 -4.44
CA LYS A 165 17.66 -7.23 -3.34
C LYS A 165 17.84 -8.53 -2.56
N THR A 166 16.81 -9.39 -2.51
CA THR A 166 16.76 -10.59 -1.67
C THR A 166 16.96 -11.89 -2.47
N LEU A 167 16.60 -11.88 -3.76
CA LEU A 167 16.76 -12.97 -4.71
C LEU A 167 17.77 -12.54 -5.80
N PRO A 168 18.53 -13.46 -6.42
CA PRO A 168 19.26 -13.18 -7.66
C PRO A 168 18.34 -12.99 -8.88
N LEU A 169 17.30 -12.15 -8.76
CA LEU A 169 16.38 -11.79 -9.84
C LEU A 169 16.96 -10.62 -10.65
N GLY A 170 17.26 -10.85 -11.92
CA GLY A 170 17.71 -9.78 -12.82
C GLY A 170 16.59 -8.82 -13.21
N GLN A 171 16.95 -7.59 -13.59
CA GLN A 171 16.02 -6.51 -14.00
C GLN A 171 15.03 -6.96 -15.11
N GLN A 172 15.52 -7.70 -16.11
CA GLN A 172 14.66 -8.22 -17.19
C GLN A 172 13.67 -9.28 -16.70
N ALA A 173 14.00 -10.03 -15.65
CA ALA A 173 13.08 -10.99 -15.06
C ALA A 173 12.02 -10.27 -14.22
N ALA A 174 12.40 -9.22 -13.49
CA ALA A 174 11.46 -8.36 -12.78
C ALA A 174 10.44 -7.70 -13.72
N GLN A 175 10.88 -7.12 -14.85
CA GLN A 175 9.98 -6.50 -15.84
C GLN A 175 9.04 -7.51 -16.52
N ARG A 176 9.52 -8.73 -16.78
CA ARG A 176 8.65 -9.83 -17.24
C ARG A 176 7.59 -10.17 -16.20
N LEU A 177 8.00 -10.30 -14.94
CA LEU A 177 7.09 -10.54 -13.82
C LEU A 177 6.05 -9.42 -13.67
N THR A 178 6.43 -8.15 -13.84
CA THR A 178 5.48 -7.03 -13.90
C THR A 178 4.42 -7.26 -14.97
N SER A 179 4.84 -7.61 -16.18
CA SER A 179 3.94 -7.84 -17.32
C SER A 179 2.97 -9.00 -17.05
N GLU A 180 3.43 -10.07 -16.40
CA GLU A 180 2.61 -11.22 -16.02
C GLU A 180 1.60 -10.91 -14.91
N LEU A 181 1.88 -9.92 -14.06
CA LEU A 181 1.04 -9.54 -12.91
C LEU A 181 0.05 -8.41 -13.25
N LEU A 182 0.24 -7.67 -14.34
CA LEU A 182 -0.66 -6.59 -14.77
C LEU A 182 -2.14 -7.01 -14.82
N PRO A 183 -2.53 -8.19 -15.37
CA PRO A 183 -3.93 -8.61 -15.34
C PRO A 183 -4.47 -8.81 -13.92
N LEU A 184 -3.62 -9.23 -12.97
CA LEU A 184 -4.02 -9.39 -11.57
C LEU A 184 -4.17 -8.04 -10.85
N LEU A 185 -3.38 -7.03 -11.21
CA LEU A 185 -3.60 -5.65 -10.72
C LEU A 185 -4.95 -5.13 -11.19
N GLN A 186 -5.29 -5.37 -12.46
CA GLN A 186 -6.60 -5.00 -13.01
C GLN A 186 -7.73 -5.72 -12.28
N GLN A 187 -7.60 -7.03 -12.05
CA GLN A 187 -8.57 -7.81 -11.29
C GLN A 187 -8.71 -7.27 -9.86
N ALA A 188 -7.60 -7.03 -9.15
CA ALA A 188 -7.63 -6.53 -7.78
C ALA A 188 -8.31 -5.16 -7.68
N GLN A 189 -8.10 -4.27 -8.66
CA GLN A 189 -8.80 -2.99 -8.73
C GLN A 189 -10.30 -3.17 -8.95
N GLN A 190 -10.70 -4.09 -9.84
CA GLN A 190 -12.11 -4.40 -10.11
C GLN A 190 -12.80 -5.00 -8.88
N ASP A 191 -12.17 -5.99 -8.23
CA ASP A 191 -12.69 -6.62 -7.03
C ASP A 191 -12.90 -5.60 -5.91
N ALA A 192 -11.94 -4.70 -5.71
CA ALA A 192 -12.02 -3.64 -4.72
C ALA A 192 -13.21 -2.68 -4.93
N ARG A 193 -13.70 -2.51 -6.17
CA ARG A 193 -14.90 -1.70 -6.46
C ARG A 193 -16.20 -2.43 -6.15
N CYS A 194 -16.18 -3.75 -6.17
CA CYS A 194 -17.37 -4.59 -6.09
C CYS A 194 -17.63 -5.15 -4.69
N ILE A 195 -16.65 -5.08 -3.78
CA ILE A 195 -16.79 -5.60 -2.42
C ILE A 195 -17.57 -4.62 -1.56
N GLU A 196 -18.64 -5.12 -0.96
CA GLU A 196 -19.42 -4.38 0.03
C GLU A 196 -18.58 -4.09 1.28
N PRO A 197 -18.68 -2.88 1.88
CA PRO A 197 -17.87 -2.49 3.05
C PRO A 197 -17.97 -3.45 4.25
N ASP A 198 -19.12 -4.09 4.46
CA ASP A 198 -19.34 -5.02 5.57
C ASP A 198 -18.78 -6.43 5.31
N SER A 199 -18.32 -6.69 4.07
CA SER A 199 -17.76 -7.98 3.64
C SER A 199 -16.24 -7.97 3.55
N LEU A 200 -15.58 -6.91 4.02
CA LEU A 200 -14.13 -6.77 4.03
C LEU A 200 -13.48 -7.86 4.88
N GLY A 201 -12.56 -8.61 4.28
CA GLY A 201 -11.81 -9.63 4.99
C GLY A 201 -10.68 -10.20 4.16
N SER A 202 -9.52 -10.40 4.78
CA SER A 202 -8.37 -11.07 4.18
C SER A 202 -8.35 -12.55 4.58
N ALA A 203 -7.65 -13.37 3.79
CA ALA A 203 -7.36 -14.76 4.11
C ALA A 203 -5.87 -15.08 3.91
N ALA A 204 -5.01 -14.09 4.11
CA ALA A 204 -3.58 -14.17 3.84
C ALA A 204 -2.78 -14.72 5.04
N PHE A 205 -3.18 -15.86 5.59
CA PHE A 205 -2.52 -16.46 6.76
C PHE A 205 -1.01 -16.65 6.57
N GLY A 206 -0.58 -17.04 5.36
CA GLY A 206 0.83 -17.17 5.02
C GLY A 206 1.61 -15.86 5.15
N LEU A 207 0.99 -14.73 4.79
CA LEU A 207 1.54 -13.38 4.92
C LEU A 207 1.63 -12.99 6.40
N ALA A 208 0.53 -13.15 7.15
CA ALA A 208 0.49 -12.85 8.59
C ALA A 208 1.61 -13.57 9.36
N LEU A 209 1.77 -14.88 9.11
CA LEU A 209 2.83 -15.69 9.72
C LEU A 209 4.23 -15.26 9.28
N ALA A 210 4.41 -14.86 8.01
CA ALA A 210 5.70 -14.37 7.54
C ALA A 210 6.06 -13.02 8.19
N CYS A 211 5.11 -12.09 8.32
CA CYS A 211 5.32 -10.84 9.03
C CYS A 211 5.64 -11.07 10.52
N MET A 212 4.91 -11.96 11.20
CA MET A 212 5.19 -12.32 12.60
C MET A 212 6.57 -12.96 12.78
N ALA A 213 7.00 -13.79 11.82
CA ALA A 213 8.33 -14.40 11.84
C ALA A 213 9.42 -13.35 11.56
N HIS A 214 9.17 -12.41 10.65
CA HIS A 214 10.09 -11.31 10.33
C HIS A 214 10.45 -10.49 11.57
N GLU A 215 9.51 -10.28 12.52
CA GLU A 215 9.78 -9.65 13.82
C GLU A 215 10.89 -10.32 14.64
N ARG A 216 11.27 -11.57 14.33
CA ARG A 216 12.32 -12.35 15.01
C ARG A 216 13.50 -12.71 14.12
N GLN A 217 13.54 -12.24 12.87
CA GLN A 217 14.64 -12.49 11.93
C GLN A 217 15.96 -11.93 12.48
N TYR A 218 17.05 -12.70 12.38
CA TYR A 218 18.37 -12.32 12.91
C TYR A 218 19.08 -11.28 12.03
N SER A 219 19.12 -11.51 10.72
CA SER A 219 19.74 -10.61 9.74
C SER A 219 18.67 -10.02 8.84
N ARG A 220 18.50 -8.69 8.85
CA ARG A 220 17.44 -8.01 8.09
C ARG A 220 18.00 -6.89 7.23
N LEU A 221 17.55 -6.84 5.98
CA LEU A 221 17.75 -5.72 5.07
C LEU A 221 16.59 -4.72 5.14
N PHE A 222 15.40 -5.17 5.50
CA PHE A 222 14.20 -4.35 5.56
C PHE A 222 13.71 -4.15 7.01
N ARG A 223 12.94 -3.08 7.21
CA ARG A 223 12.30 -2.74 8.49
C ARG A 223 10.95 -3.44 8.69
N SER A 224 10.56 -4.21 7.65
CA SER A 224 9.32 -4.94 7.31
C SER A 224 8.04 -4.16 7.17
#